data_AF-A0A1Z9C8L6-F1
#
_entry.id   AF-A0A1Z9C8L6-F1
#
_cell.length_a   1.000
_cell.length_b   1.000
_cell.length_c   1.000
_cell.angle_alpha   90.00
_cell.angle_beta   90.00
_cell.angle_gamma   90.00
#
_symmetry.space_group_name_H-M   'P 1'
#
loop_
_entity.id
_entity.type
_entity.pdbx_description
1 polymer ?
#
loop_
_entity_poly.entity_id
_entity_poly.type
_entity_poly.pdbx_seq_one_letter_code
_entity_poly.pdbx_strand_id
1 'polypeptide(L)'
;LTFISICILTPISEELLFRGYILDSLNRLHGKWPAIIISSMIFGLVPFDPFTIGMATIGGIIYGWIRIRTGSLIPGIVAHAMWNTMALMITYL
;
A
#
# COMPACT_ATOMS: atom_id res chain seq x y z
N LEU A 1 -10.46 -16.43 10.56
CA LEU A 1 -9.01 -16.19 10.36
C LEU A 1 -8.73 -15.37 9.10
N THR A 2 -9.27 -15.77 7.94
CA THR A 2 -9.10 -15.08 6.64
C THR A 2 -9.32 -13.57 6.68
N PHE A 3 -10.39 -13.10 7.32
CA PHE A 3 -10.66 -11.66 7.48
C PHE A 3 -9.53 -10.92 8.21
N ILE A 4 -9.09 -11.44 9.37
CA ILE A 4 -8.04 -10.81 10.17
C ILE A 4 -6.74 -10.75 9.36
N SER A 5 -6.40 -11.84 8.66
CA SER A 5 -5.19 -11.87 7.83
C SER A 5 -5.26 -10.83 6.70
N ILE A 6 -6.32 -10.84 5.88
CA ILE A 6 -6.41 -10.03 4.67
C ILE A 6 -6.72 -8.56 4.97
N CYS A 7 -7.59 -8.28 5.92
CA CYS A 7 -8.10 -6.92 6.18
C CYS A 7 -7.34 -6.18 7.28
N ILE A 8 -6.52 -6.87 8.08
CA ILE A 8 -5.79 -6.25 9.20
C ILE A 8 -4.29 -6.50 9.07
N LEU A 9 -3.86 -7.77 9.11
CA LEU A 9 -2.42 -8.09 9.16
C LEU A 9 -1.69 -7.75 7.87
N THR A 10 -2.28 -8.04 6.71
CA THR A 10 -1.71 -7.72 5.39
C THR A 10 -1.53 -6.21 5.21
N PRO A 11 -2.55 -5.35 5.36
CA PRO A 11 -2.39 -3.90 5.26
C PRO A 11 -1.33 -3.34 6.20
N ILE A 12 -1.28 -3.80 7.46
CA ILE A 12 -0.28 -3.34 8.43
C ILE A 12 1.13 -3.71 7.97
N SER A 13 1.33 -4.98 7.61
CA SER A 13 2.65 -5.51 7.22
C SER A 13 3.16 -4.84 5.93
N GLU A 14 2.27 -4.68 4.95
CA GLU A 14 2.61 -4.04 3.68
C GLU A 14 2.89 -2.55 3.85
N GLU A 15 2.08 -1.80 4.59
CA GLU A 15 2.37 -0.38 4.83
C GLU A 15 3.68 -0.18 5.61
N LEU A 16 3.98 -1.03 6.59
CA LEU A 16 5.26 -0.98 7.30
C LEU A 16 6.45 -1.18 6.36
N LEU A 17 6.38 -2.17 5.48
CA LEU A 17 7.45 -2.47 4.53
C LEU A 17 7.57 -1.39 3.43
N PHE A 18 6.48 -1.15 2.71
CA PHE A 18 6.51 -0.31 1.52
C PHE A 18 6.58 1.17 1.86
N ARG A 19 5.86 1.64 2.90
CA ARG A 19 5.76 3.07 3.25
C ARG A 19 6.68 3.43 4.41
N GLY A 20 6.90 2.51 5.35
CA GLY A 20 7.81 2.72 6.47
C GLY A 20 9.29 2.51 6.12
N TYR A 21 9.60 1.54 5.26
CA TYR A 21 11.00 1.22 4.93
C TYR A 21 11.40 1.63 3.52
N ILE A 22 10.72 1.11 2.48
CA ILE A 22 11.12 1.30 1.08
C ILE A 22 10.94 2.77 0.66
N LEU A 23 9.75 3.33 0.85
CA LEU A 23 9.45 4.72 0.52
C LEU A 23 10.37 5.69 1.27
N ASP A 24 10.52 5.52 2.58
CA ASP A 24 11.37 6.40 3.40
C ASP A 24 12.85 6.32 2.97
N SER A 25 13.33 5.13 2.62
CA SER A 25 14.70 4.96 2.09
C SER A 25 14.89 5.63 0.73
N LEU A 26 13.95 5.44 -0.20
CA LEU A 26 13.99 6.08 -1.51
C LEU A 26 13.84 7.60 -1.40
N ASN A 27 13.01 8.09 -0.48
CA ASN A 27 12.77 9.52 -0.29
C ASN A 27 14.02 10.23 0.21
N ARG A 28 14.81 9.57 1.08
CA ARG A 28 16.12 10.09 1.53
C ARG A 28 17.15 10.19 0.40
N LEU A 29 17.12 9.27 -0.57
CA LEU A 29 18.13 9.18 -1.63
C LEU A 29 17.75 9.95 -2.91
N HIS A 30 16.48 9.94 -3.28
CA HIS A 30 16.01 10.39 -4.60
C HIS A 30 14.89 11.43 -4.51
N GLY A 31 14.43 11.79 -3.31
CA GLY A 31 13.35 12.73 -3.07
C GLY A 31 11.95 12.14 -3.26
N LYS A 32 10.96 13.00 -3.03
CA LYS A 32 9.54 12.62 -2.85
C LYS A 32 8.94 11.84 -4.02
N TRP A 33 9.00 12.40 -5.22
CA TRP A 33 8.25 11.86 -6.35
C TRP A 33 8.82 10.54 -6.87
N PRO A 34 10.15 10.39 -7.06
CA PRO A 34 10.73 9.10 -7.41
C PRO A 34 10.44 8.03 -6.35
N ALA A 35 10.51 8.39 -5.06
CA ALA A 35 10.20 7.46 -3.99
C ALA A 35 8.76 6.95 -4.03
N ILE A 36 7.78 7.83 -4.23
CA ILE A 36 6.36 7.44 -4.36
C ILE A 36 6.21 6.50 -5.55
N ILE A 37 6.69 6.88 -6.73
CA ILE A 37 6.48 6.10 -7.96
C ILE A 37 7.13 4.72 -7.84
N ILE A 38 8.41 4.65 -7.48
CA ILE A 38 9.15 3.40 -7.44
C ILE A 38 8.61 2.46 -6.36
N SER A 39 8.37 2.95 -5.13
CA SER A 39 7.79 2.11 -4.07
C SER A 39 6.41 1.58 -4.44
N SER A 40 5.60 2.37 -5.14
CA SER A 40 4.26 1.98 -5.59
C SER A 40 4.30 0.94 -6.71
N MET A 41 5.24 1.04 -7.64
CA MET A 41 5.45 0.03 -8.68
C MET A 41 5.89 -1.30 -8.07
N ILE A 42 6.83 -1.28 -7.12
CA ILE A 42 7.27 -2.50 -6.43
C ILE A 42 6.10 -3.13 -5.66
N PHE A 43 5.33 -2.32 -4.93
CA PHE A 43 4.13 -2.76 -4.21
C PHE A 43 3.10 -3.39 -5.17
N GLY A 44 2.87 -2.75 -6.32
CA GLY A 44 1.95 -3.23 -7.34
C GLY A 44 2.35 -4.58 -7.96
N LEU A 45 3.64 -4.91 -8.02
CA LEU A 45 4.12 -6.16 -8.63
C LEU A 45 3.98 -7.39 -7.71
N VAL A 46 3.77 -7.20 -6.40
CA VAL A 46 3.69 -8.29 -5.41
C VAL A 46 2.59 -9.32 -5.71
N PRO A 47 1.38 -8.95 -6.16
CA PRO A 47 0.31 -9.92 -6.39
C PRO A 47 0.50 -10.82 -7.62
N PHE A 48 1.42 -10.48 -8.53
CA PHE A 48 1.66 -11.20 -9.80
C PHE A 48 0.41 -11.44 -10.68
N ASP A 49 -0.64 -10.65 -10.54
CA ASP A 49 -1.83 -10.71 -11.37
C ASP A 49 -2.06 -9.36 -12.10
N PRO A 50 -2.21 -9.34 -13.45
CA PRO A 50 -2.29 -8.10 -14.22
C PRO A 50 -3.36 -7.11 -13.76
N PHE A 51 -4.52 -7.60 -13.31
CA PHE A 51 -5.62 -6.73 -12.88
C PHE A 51 -5.32 -6.08 -11.54
N THR A 52 -4.84 -6.86 -10.57
CA THR A 52 -4.47 -6.38 -9.25
C THR A 52 -3.20 -5.54 -9.27
N ILE A 53 -2.26 -5.77 -10.21
CA ILE A 53 -1.05 -4.95 -10.36
C ILE A 53 -1.40 -3.47 -10.57
N GLY A 54 -2.33 -3.19 -11.48
CA GLY A 54 -2.76 -1.82 -11.76
C GLY A 54 -3.37 -1.15 -10.54
N MET A 55 -4.33 -1.83 -9.89
CA MET A 55 -5.03 -1.32 -8.72
C MET A 55 -4.09 -1.13 -7.52
N ALA A 56 -3.22 -2.10 -7.25
CA ALA A 56 -2.24 -2.04 -6.19
C ALA A 56 -1.22 -0.93 -6.45
N THR A 57 -0.79 -0.69 -7.70
CA THR A 57 0.09 0.44 -8.03
C THR A 57 -0.58 1.79 -7.78
N ILE A 58 -1.87 1.93 -8.12
CA ILE A 58 -2.62 3.17 -7.88
C ILE A 58 -2.81 3.39 -6.37
N GLY A 59 -3.23 2.37 -5.62
CA GLY A 59 -3.30 2.42 -4.15
C GLY A 59 -1.92 2.74 -3.55
N GLY A 60 -0.89 2.06 -4.06
CA GLY A 60 0.52 2.45 -4.12
C GLY A 60 0.77 3.93 -3.90
N ILE A 61 0.46 4.67 -4.96
CA ILE A 61 0.72 6.09 -5.12
C ILE A 61 -0.07 6.91 -4.09
N ILE A 62 -1.34 6.56 -3.88
CA ILE A 62 -2.21 7.24 -2.92
C ILE A 62 -1.64 7.12 -1.51
N TYR A 63 -1.35 5.89 -1.04
CA TYR A 63 -0.85 5.66 0.31
C TYR A 63 0.55 6.27 0.49
N GLY A 64 1.42 6.19 -0.52
CA GLY A 64 2.73 6.83 -0.51
C GLY A 64 2.65 8.36 -0.41
N TRP A 65 1.72 8.98 -1.16
CA TRP A 65 1.47 10.42 -1.06
C TRP A 65 0.94 10.82 0.32
N ILE A 66 -0.01 10.06 0.87
CA ILE A 66 -0.55 10.25 2.22
C ILE A 66 0.57 10.17 3.26
N ARG A 67 1.43 9.14 3.18
CA ARG A 67 2.56 8.94 4.09
C ARG A 67 3.52 10.13 4.11
N ILE A 68 3.85 10.67 2.93
CA ILE A 68 4.75 11.84 2.82
C ILE A 68 4.07 13.12 3.31
N ARG A 69 2.76 13.28 3.07
CA ARG A 69 2.02 14.48 3.50
C ARG A 69 1.75 14.51 5.00
N THR A 70 1.46 13.37 5.59
CA THR A 70 1.01 13.27 7.00
C THR A 70 2.13 12.93 7.97
N GLY A 71 3.24 12.36 7.49
CA GLY A 71 4.28 11.84 8.37
C GLY A 71 3.90 10.55 9.11
N SER A 72 2.71 10.00 8.86
CA SER A 72 2.16 8.84 9.59
C SER A 72 1.82 7.69 8.65
N LEU A 73 1.95 6.46 9.16
CA LEU A 73 1.49 5.24 8.47
C LEU A 73 0.01 4.95 8.72
N ILE A 74 -0.57 5.45 9.82
CA ILE A 74 -1.93 5.10 10.24
C ILE A 74 -2.97 5.42 9.16
N PRO A 75 -2.98 6.60 8.52
CA PRO A 75 -3.99 6.88 7.50
C PRO A 75 -3.87 5.96 6.27
N GLY A 76 -2.65 5.57 5.89
CA GLY A 76 -2.41 4.59 4.82
C GLY A 76 -2.90 3.19 5.20
N ILE A 77 -2.60 2.74 6.42
CA ILE A 77 -3.05 1.44 6.95
C ILE A 77 -4.58 1.38 6.95
N VAL A 78 -5.26 2.43 7.43
CA VAL A 78 -6.72 2.47 7.47
C VAL A 78 -7.31 2.44 6.07
N ALA A 79 -6.81 3.28 5.14
CA ALA A 79 -7.30 3.30 3.77
C ALA A 79 -7.10 1.95 3.07
N HIS A 80 -5.95 1.31 3.28
CA HIS A 80 -5.63 0.01 2.71
C HIS A 80 -6.48 -1.11 3.32
N ALA A 81 -6.68 -1.11 4.65
CA ALA A 81 -7.58 -2.04 5.32
C ALA A 81 -9.03 -1.91 4.83
N MET A 82 -9.50 -0.67 4.60
CA MET A 82 -10.82 -0.41 4.01
C MET A 82 -10.93 -0.97 2.59
N TRP A 83 -9.91 -0.77 1.75
CA TRP A 83 -9.87 -1.33 0.40
C TRP A 83 -9.94 -2.86 0.42
N ASN A 84 -9.11 -3.51 1.24
CA ASN A 84 -9.11 -4.97 1.36
C ASN A 84 -10.43 -5.50 1.90
N THR A 85 -11.04 -4.80 2.86
CA THR A 85 -12.37 -5.15 3.38
C THR A 85 -13.43 -5.07 2.27
N MET A 86 -13.44 -4.00 1.49
CA MET A 86 -14.38 -3.84 0.37
C MET A 86 -14.17 -4.94 -0.69
N ALA A 87 -12.93 -5.20 -1.09
CA ALA A 87 -12.59 -6.24 -2.06
C ALA A 87 -12.99 -7.64 -1.57
N LEU A 88 -12.74 -7.94 -0.30
CA LEU A 88 -13.14 -9.20 0.32
C LEU A 88 -14.67 -9.34 0.29
N MET A 89 -15.41 -8.33 0.73
CA MET A 89 -16.88 -8.36 0.72
C MET A 89 -17.45 -8.58 -0.69
N ILE A 90 -16.94 -7.87 -1.69
CA ILE A 90 -17.39 -8.03 -3.09
C ILE A 90 -17.09 -9.44 -3.62
N THR A 91 -15.99 -10.06 -3.19
CA THR A 91 -15.57 -11.39 -3.66
C THR A 91 -16.43 -12.53 -3.08
N TYR A 92 -16.99 -12.34 -1.88
CA TYR A 92 -17.81 -13.34 -1.17
C TYR A 92 -19.33 -13.09 -1.24
N LEU A 93 -19.75 -12.01 -1.91
CA LEU A 93 -21.14 -11.73 -2.29
C LEU A 93 -21.45 -12.35 -3.65
#